data_AF-A0A8S2WHM4-F1
#
_entry.id   AF-A0A8S2WHM4-F1
#
_cell.length_a   1.000
_cell.length_b   1.000
_cell.length_c   1.000
_cell.angle_alpha   90.00
_cell.angle_beta   90.00
_cell.angle_gamma   90.00
#
_symmetry.space_group_name_H-M   'P 1'
#
loop_
_entity.id
_entity.type
_entity.pdbx_description
1 polymer ?
#
loop_
_entity_poly.entity_id
_entity_poly.type
_entity_poly.pdbx_seq_one_letter_code
_entity_poly.pdbx_strand_id
1 'polypeptide(L)' 'GIIDLIDDADESATNTFENLEAAIKKSGLSLEGLTSIGADNTNVNMGNTHSVYTLFHDQVENLFKGNCYC' A
#
# COMPACT_ATOMS: atom_id res chain seq x y z
N GLY A 1 4.25 13.76 -8.46
CA GLY A 1 5.05 14.36 -7.37
C GLY A 1 5.13 13.35 -6.24
N ILE A 2 6.17 13.42 -5.42
CA ILE A 2 6.29 12.59 -4.20
C ILE A 2 5.42 13.25 -3.12
N ILE A 3 4.58 12.46 -2.44
CA ILE A 3 3.68 12.97 -1.37
C ILE A 3 4.29 12.82 0.02
N ASP A 4 5.05 11.74 0.27
CA ASP A 4 5.72 11.49 1.55
C ASP A 4 6.89 10.50 1.36
N LEU A 5 7.80 10.46 2.33
CA LEU A 5 8.89 9.48 2.46
C LEU A 5 8.86 8.97 3.90
N ILE A 6 8.54 7.69 4.07
CA ILE A 6 8.30 7.06 5.37
C ILE A 6 9.43 6.08 5.65
N ASP A 7 10.06 6.23 6.81
CA ASP A 7 11.09 5.34 7.33
C ASP A 7 10.65 4.91 8.74
N ASP A 8 10.32 3.64 8.90
CA ASP A 8 9.76 3.07 10.11
C ASP A 8 10.43 1.71 10.39
N ALA A 9 10.73 1.44 11.65
CA ALA A 9 11.35 0.18 12.07
C ALA A 9 10.35 -0.98 12.07
N ASP A 10 9.04 -0.70 12.18
CA ASP A 10 8.00 -1.71 12.05
C ASP A 10 7.54 -1.82 10.59
N GLU A 11 8.18 -2.73 9.85
CA GLU A 11 7.85 -3.05 8.46
C GLU A 11 6.74 -4.12 8.35
N SER A 12 5.86 -4.26 9.35
CA SER A 12 4.71 -5.14 9.23
C SER A 12 3.69 -4.62 8.19
N ALA A 13 2.89 -5.53 7.64
CA ALA A 13 1.90 -5.16 6.62
C ALA A 13 0.87 -4.15 7.15
N THR A 14 0.47 -4.30 8.42
CA THR A 14 -0.50 -3.41 9.08
C THR A 14 0.09 -2.01 9.29
N ASN A 15 1.28 -1.91 9.87
CA ASN A 15 1.91 -0.61 10.11
C ASN A 15 2.20 0.12 8.79
N THR A 16 2.71 -0.61 7.78
CA THR A 16 2.93 -0.06 6.44
C THR A 16 1.63 0.44 5.80
N PHE A 17 0.54 -0.32 5.93
CA PHE A 17 -0.78 0.10 5.45
C PHE A 17 -1.27 1.38 6.15
N GLU A 18 -1.22 1.44 7.48
CA GLU A 18 -1.67 2.60 8.26
C GLU A 18 -0.84 3.86 7.93
N ASN A 19 0.47 3.70 7.79
CA ASN A 19 1.38 4.77 7.40
C ASN A 19 1.07 5.31 6.00
N LEU A 20 0.83 4.43 5.02
CA LEU A 20 0.45 4.83 3.65
C LEU A 20 -0.93 5.49 3.61
N GLU A 21 -1.92 4.94 4.32
CA GLU A 21 -3.25 5.53 4.43
C GLU A 21 -3.19 6.93 5.05
N ALA A 22 -2.42 7.10 6.12
CA ALA A 22 -2.24 8.39 6.77
C ALA A 22 -1.57 9.42 5.85
N ALA A 23 -0.54 9.02 5.09
CA ALA A 23 0.14 9.88 4.13
C ALA A 23 -0.79 10.34 2.99
N ILE A 24 -1.58 9.43 2.42
CA ILE A 24 -2.56 9.75 1.38
C ILE A 24 -3.59 10.75 1.91
N LYS A 25 -4.19 10.48 3.08
CA LYS A 25 -5.18 11.37 3.71
C LYS A 25 -4.59 12.75 4.04
N LYS A 26 -3.36 12.80 4.57
CA LYS A 26 -2.66 14.05 4.90
C LYS A 26 -2.38 14.91 3.67
N SER A 27 -2.18 14.30 2.50
CA SER A 27 -2.01 15.00 1.23
C SER A 27 -3.32 15.55 0.64
N GLY A 28 -4.48 15.26 1.25
CA GLY A 28 -5.79 15.64 0.76
C GLY A 28 -6.31 14.77 -0.38
N LEU A 29 -5.67 13.63 -0.64
CA LEU A 29 -6.08 12.65 -1.65
C LEU A 29 -7.04 11.62 -1.04
N SER A 30 -7.95 11.08 -1.87
CA SER A 30 -8.82 9.96 -1.51
C SER A 30 -8.14 8.62 -1.81
N LEU A 31 -8.35 7.64 -0.94
CA LEU A 31 -7.98 6.24 -1.17
C LEU A 31 -8.70 5.65 -2.39
N GLU A 32 -9.92 6.10 -2.70
CA GLU A 32 -10.70 5.61 -3.86
C GLU A 32 -10.01 5.92 -5.19
N GLY A 33 -9.12 6.91 -5.21
CA GLY A 33 -8.30 7.26 -6.37
C GLY A 33 -7.04 6.40 -6.52
N LEU A 34 -6.75 5.50 -5.58
CA LEU A 34 -5.61 4.61 -5.64
C LEU A 34 -5.87 3.50 -6.68
N THR A 35 -5.11 3.51 -7.76
CA THR A 35 -5.32 2.56 -8.87
C THR A 35 -4.39 1.35 -8.83
N SER A 36 -3.19 1.50 -8.27
CA SER A 36 -2.20 0.43 -8.24
C SER A 36 -1.21 0.62 -7.10
N ILE A 37 -0.68 -0.52 -6.61
CA ILE A 37 0.46 -0.56 -5.69
C ILE A 37 1.58 -1.34 -6.38
N GLY A 38 2.77 -0.76 -6.36
CA GLY A 38 4.01 -1.42 -6.75
C GLY A 38 4.92 -1.55 -5.54
N ALA A 39 5.47 -2.73 -5.33
CA ALA A 39 6.45 -3.02 -4.29
C ALA A 39 7.37 -4.15 -4.77
N ASP A 40 8.40 -4.43 -4.00
CA ASP A 40 9.08 -5.72 -4.12
C ASP A 40 8.11 -6.87 -3.77
N ASN A 41 8.39 -8.08 -4.26
CA ASN A 41 7.47 -9.21 -4.09
C ASN A 41 7.63 -9.91 -2.73
N THR A 42 7.77 -9.14 -1.65
CA THR A 42 7.85 -9.68 -0.28
C THR A 42 6.46 -10.06 0.22
N ASN A 43 6.40 -11.03 1.15
CA ASN A 43 5.12 -11.49 1.72
C ASN A 43 4.35 -10.36 2.42
N VAL A 44 5.07 -9.43 3.05
CA VAL A 44 4.52 -8.24 3.72
C VAL A 44 3.77 -7.36 2.73
N ASN A 45 4.33 -7.13 1.54
CA ASN A 45 3.76 -6.19 0.57
C ASN A 45 2.71 -6.85 -0.34
N MET A 46 3.00 -8.06 -0.81
CA MET A 46 2.30 -8.72 -1.92
C MET A 46 1.78 -10.13 -1.57
N GLY A 47 1.80 -10.55 -0.31
CA GLY A 47 1.26 -11.84 0.14
C GLY A 47 -0.24 -11.99 -0.13
N ASN A 48 -0.71 -13.25 -0.15
CA ASN A 48 -2.10 -13.58 -0.51
C ASN A 48 -3.11 -13.45 0.65
N THR A 49 -2.65 -13.44 1.91
CA THR A 49 -3.54 -13.55 3.08
C THR A 49 -3.54 -12.28 3.92
N HIS A 50 -2.37 -11.82 4.37
CA HIS A 50 -2.20 -10.60 5.16
C HIS A 50 -0.99 -9.83 4.62
N SER A 51 -1.26 -8.88 3.73
CA SER A 51 -0.26 -8.04 3.11
C SER A 51 -0.79 -6.62 2.93
N VAL A 52 0.10 -5.67 2.65
CA VAL A 52 -0.28 -4.29 2.33
C VAL A 52 -1.29 -4.27 1.19
N TYR A 53 -1.08 -5.09 0.15
CA TYR A 53 -2.02 -5.22 -0.96
C TYR A 53 -3.40 -5.70 -0.50
N THR A 54 -3.50 -6.78 0.29
CA THR A 54 -4.81 -7.30 0.70
C THR A 54 -5.56 -6.29 1.57
N LEU A 55 -4.84 -5.59 2.45
CA LEU A 55 -5.42 -4.54 3.30
C LEU A 55 -5.98 -3.36 2.49
N PHE A 56 -5.28 -2.92 1.44
CA PHE A 56 -5.80 -1.88 0.55
C PHE A 56 -6.93 -2.38 -0.36
N HIS A 57 -6.85 -3.63 -0.84
CA HIS A 57 -7.86 -4.20 -1.71
C HIS A 57 -9.23 -4.35 -0.99
N ASP A 58 -9.22 -4.60 0.32
CA ASP A 58 -10.45 -4.61 1.14
C ASP A 58 -11.14 -3.24 1.19
N GLN A 59 -10.43 -2.15 0.90
CA GLN A 59 -10.97 -0.78 0.87
C GLN A 59 -11.16 -0.24 -0.55
N VAL A 60 -10.42 -0.77 -1.53
CA VAL A 60 -10.39 -0.30 -2.91
C VAL A 60 -10.53 -1.50 -3.84
N GLU A 61 -11.78 -1.83 -4.18
CA GLU A 61 -12.13 -3.02 -4.97
C GLU A 61 -11.43 -3.08 -6.35
N ASN A 62 -11.11 -1.92 -6.95
CA ASN A 62 -10.48 -1.82 -8.27
C ASN A 62 -8.95 -1.71 -8.22
N LEU A 63 -8.32 -2.06 -7.08
CA LEU A 63 -6.89 -1.93 -6.91
C LEU A 63 -6.12 -2.96 -7.74
N PHE A 64 -5.24 -2.48 -8.61
CA PHE A 64 -4.38 -3.36 -9.40
C PHE A 64 -3.12 -3.75 -8.64
N LYS A 65 -2.83 -5.05 -8.60
CA LYS A 65 -1.55 -5.58 -8.12
C LYS A 65 -0.47 -5.40 -9.18
N GLY A 66 0.42 -4.43 -8.96
CA GLY A 66 1.58 -4.19 -9.82
C GLY A 66 2.62 -5.30 -9.69
N ASN A 67 2.38 -6.48 -10.28
CA ASN A 67 3.37 -7.55 -10.33
C ASN A 67 4.54 -7.12 -11.24
N CYS A 68 5.71 -6.86 -10.65
CA CYS A 68 6.96 -6.81 -11.40
C CYS A 68 7.41 -8.25 -11.68
N TYR A 69 7.22 -8.72 -12.92
CA TYR A 69 7.94 -9.88 -13.42
C TYR A 69 9.35 -9.41 -13.78
N CYS A 70 10.29 -9.58 -12.85
CA CYS A 70 11.71 -9.50 -13.18
C CYS A 70 12.14 -10.77 -13.91
#